data_AF-A0A3D4BWF2-F1
#
_entry.id   AF-A0A3D4BWF2-F1
#
_cell.length_a   1.000
_cell.length_b   1.000
_cell.length_c   1.000
_cell.angle_alpha   90.00
_cell.angle_beta   90.00
_cell.angle_gamma   90.00
#
_symmetry.space_group_name_H-M   'P 1'
#
loop_
_entity.id
_entity.type
_entity.pdbx_description
1 polymer ?
#
loop_
_entity_poly.entity_id
_entity_poly.type
_entity_poly.pdbx_seq_one_letter_code
_entity_poly.pdbx_strand_id
1 'polypeptide(L)'
;MSSSQAPYRGAVQAQGSDITKKGGYTRSWAEDKPITDEEGLSFLDKIKGECTKSQQAIREMPFKRARRFIKGASSLGGVLPEAQPKSFYYRENDKKYSSIRVDIEIHAGLTFIPVEQVE
;
A
#
# COMPACT_ATOMS: atom_id res chain seq x y z
N MET A 1 -15.98 -20.49 -18.58
CA MET A 1 -14.53 -20.35 -18.38
C MET A 1 -14.33 -19.65 -17.05
N SER A 2 -14.10 -20.39 -15.96
CA SER A 2 -13.85 -19.79 -14.65
C SER A 2 -12.38 -19.39 -14.60
N SER A 3 -12.05 -18.11 -14.83
CA SER A 3 -10.72 -17.62 -14.48
C SER A 3 -10.67 -17.56 -12.97
N SER A 4 -10.05 -18.54 -12.31
CA SER A 4 -9.80 -18.46 -10.87
C SER A 4 -8.94 -17.22 -10.61
N GLN A 5 -9.55 -16.16 -10.09
CA GLN A 5 -8.80 -14.98 -9.68
C GLN A 5 -7.86 -15.39 -8.54
N ALA A 6 -6.59 -14.99 -8.61
CA ALA A 6 -5.56 -15.30 -7.61
C ALA A 6 -6.07 -15.02 -6.18
N PRO A 7 -5.90 -15.93 -5.20
CA PRO A 7 -6.52 -15.80 -3.88
C PRO A 7 -6.04 -14.60 -3.05
N TYR A 8 -4.84 -14.09 -3.31
CA TYR A 8 -4.25 -12.96 -2.58
C TYR A 8 -4.10 -11.75 -3.50
N ARG A 9 -4.83 -10.67 -3.22
CA ARG A 9 -4.93 -9.51 -4.13
C ARG A 9 -5.00 -8.19 -3.39
N GLY A 10 -4.45 -7.16 -4.02
CA GLY A 10 -4.53 -5.79 -3.54
C GLY A 10 -3.59 -4.86 -4.26
N ALA A 11 -3.42 -3.65 -3.73
CA ALA A 11 -2.51 -2.66 -4.27
C ALA A 11 -1.99 -1.67 -3.22
N VAL A 12 -0.82 -1.11 -3.47
CA VAL A 12 -0.36 0.14 -2.83
C VAL A 12 -0.33 1.25 -3.85
N GLN A 13 -0.73 2.45 -3.44
CA GLN A 13 -0.86 3.59 -4.35
C GLN A 13 -0.34 4.88 -3.72
N ALA A 14 0.34 5.70 -4.51
CA ALA A 14 0.57 7.12 -4.22
C ALA A 14 -0.38 7.94 -5.10
N GLN A 15 -1.29 8.69 -4.47
CA GLN A 15 -2.34 9.45 -5.14
C GLN A 15 -2.35 10.91 -4.71
N GLY A 16 -2.96 11.76 -5.53
CA GLY A 16 -3.11 13.19 -5.29
C GLY A 16 -3.18 14.00 -6.56
N SER A 17 -3.70 15.23 -6.48
CA SER A 17 -3.83 16.15 -7.61
C SER A 17 -2.48 16.60 -8.21
N ASP A 18 -1.38 16.38 -7.48
CA ASP A 18 0.01 16.62 -7.92
C ASP A 18 0.60 15.43 -8.70
N ILE A 19 -0.11 14.31 -8.84
CA ILE A 19 0.27 13.16 -9.68
C ILE A 19 -0.68 13.11 -10.88
N THR A 20 -0.14 13.38 -12.07
CA THR A 20 -0.91 13.40 -13.34
C THR A 20 -1.22 12.01 -13.90
N LYS A 21 -0.50 10.99 -13.43
CA LYS A 21 -0.73 9.59 -13.82
C LYS A 21 -2.10 9.14 -13.33
N LYS A 22 -2.97 8.72 -14.25
CA LYS A 22 -4.31 8.21 -13.93
C LYS A 22 -4.21 7.04 -12.93
N GLY A 23 -4.91 7.15 -11.80
CA GLY A 23 -4.87 6.17 -10.71
C GLY A 23 -3.64 6.28 -9.79
N GLY A 24 -2.75 7.26 -10.01
CA GLY A 24 -1.53 7.43 -9.23
C GLY A 24 -0.40 6.48 -9.60
N TYR A 25 0.68 6.49 -8.81
CA TYR A 25 1.72 5.47 -8.90
C TYR A 25 1.26 4.24 -8.13
N THR A 26 0.99 3.14 -8.84
CA THR A 26 0.37 1.93 -8.28
C THR A 26 1.30 0.72 -8.42
N ARG A 27 1.33 -0.11 -7.38
CA ARG A 27 1.85 -1.48 -7.44
C ARG A 27 0.77 -2.41 -6.90
N SER A 28 0.17 -3.18 -7.81
CA SER A 28 -0.82 -4.22 -7.50
C SER A 28 -0.16 -5.58 -7.39
N TRP A 29 -0.79 -6.48 -6.64
CA TRP A 29 -0.45 -7.90 -6.60
C TRP A 29 -1.69 -8.76 -6.83
N ALA A 30 -1.45 -9.95 -7.38
CA ALA A 30 -2.45 -10.99 -7.59
C ALA A 30 -1.71 -12.33 -7.61
N GLU A 31 -1.53 -12.92 -6.43
CA GLU A 31 -0.63 -14.06 -6.20
C GLU A 31 -1.37 -15.27 -5.65
N ASP A 32 -0.80 -16.46 -5.87
CA ASP A 32 -1.28 -17.73 -5.31
C ASP A 32 -0.83 -17.97 -3.86
N LYS A 33 0.10 -17.15 -3.37
CA LYS A 33 0.61 -17.17 -2.00
C LYS A 33 0.36 -15.83 -1.30
N PRO A 34 0.25 -15.80 0.04
CA PRO A 34 0.16 -14.55 0.79
C PRO A 34 1.35 -13.64 0.52
N ILE A 35 1.11 -12.33 0.49
CA ILE A 35 2.16 -11.32 0.39
C ILE A 35 2.87 -11.17 1.74
N THR A 36 4.20 -11.16 1.71
CA THR A 36 5.03 -10.89 2.87
C THR A 36 5.12 -9.39 3.17
N ASP A 37 5.51 -9.05 4.39
CA ASP A 37 5.80 -7.69 4.78
C ASP A 37 6.98 -7.07 4.02
N GLU A 38 8.03 -7.84 3.74
CA GLU A 38 9.15 -7.40 2.89
C GLU A 38 8.70 -7.01 1.48
N GLU A 39 7.85 -7.83 0.84
CA GLU A 39 7.26 -7.52 -0.46
C GLU A 39 6.39 -6.26 -0.39
N GLY A 40 5.54 -6.15 0.64
CA GLY A 40 4.72 -4.96 0.87
C GLY A 40 5.55 -3.69 1.02
N LEU A 41 6.65 -3.74 1.79
CA LEU A 41 7.59 -2.63 1.94
C LEU A 41 8.29 -2.31 0.61
N SER A 42 8.69 -3.32 -0.15
CA SER A 42 9.27 -3.17 -1.49
C SER A 42 8.30 -2.48 -2.45
N PHE A 43 7.01 -2.80 -2.40
CA PHE A 43 5.99 -2.10 -3.19
C PHE A 43 5.92 -0.61 -2.84
N LEU A 44 5.95 -0.25 -1.55
CA LEU A 44 6.01 1.14 -1.10
C LEU A 44 7.28 1.85 -1.57
N ASP A 45 8.43 1.20 -1.53
CA ASP A 45 9.69 1.75 -2.04
C ASP A 45 9.63 2.02 -3.55
N LYS A 46 9.05 1.10 -4.33
CA LYS A 46 8.88 1.24 -5.77
C LYS A 46 7.98 2.44 -6.11
N ILE A 47 6.81 2.58 -5.49
CA ILE A 47 5.92 3.73 -5.77
C ILE A 47 6.48 5.05 -5.24
N LYS A 48 7.26 5.03 -4.16
CA LYS A 48 7.99 6.21 -3.68
C LYS A 48 9.09 6.62 -4.66
N GLY A 49 9.78 5.67 -5.28
CA GLY A 49 10.78 5.90 -6.31
C GLY A 49 10.21 6.51 -7.61
N GLU A 50 8.93 6.25 -7.92
CA GLU A 50 8.23 6.93 -9.04
C GLU A 50 7.88 8.39 -8.72
N CYS A 51 7.85 8.79 -7.46
CA CYS A 51 7.54 10.16 -7.06
C CYS A 51 8.75 11.09 -7.28
N THR A 52 8.49 12.33 -7.72
CA THR A 52 9.49 13.41 -7.73
C THR A 52 9.90 13.79 -6.30
N LYS A 53 11.03 14.51 -6.14
CA LYS A 53 11.50 14.94 -4.80
C LYS A 53 10.45 15.74 -4.02
N SER A 54 9.70 16.62 -4.68
CA SER A 54 8.63 17.40 -4.04
C SER A 54 7.44 16.52 -3.64
N GLN A 55 7.04 15.59 -4.50
CA GLN A 55 5.98 14.61 -4.21
C GLN A 55 6.35 13.70 -3.05
N GLN A 56 7.62 13.27 -2.97
CA GLN A 56 8.15 12.46 -1.86
C GLN A 56 8.13 13.22 -0.54
N ALA A 57 8.57 14.48 -0.53
CA ALA A 57 8.61 15.30 0.68
C ALA A 57 7.21 15.48 1.29
N ILE A 58 6.20 15.77 0.47
CA ILE A 58 4.82 15.91 0.96
C ILE A 58 4.24 14.55 1.39
N ARG A 59 4.68 13.44 0.80
CA ARG A 59 4.23 12.09 1.16
C ARG A 59 5.07 11.40 2.24
N GLU A 60 6.02 12.08 2.86
CA GLU A 60 6.91 11.44 3.85
C GLU A 60 6.11 10.81 5.00
N MET A 61 5.20 11.56 5.60
CA MET A 61 4.33 11.07 6.68
C MET A 61 3.33 9.99 6.23
N PRO A 62 2.62 10.15 5.09
CA PRO A 62 1.85 9.08 4.46
C PRO A 62 2.62 7.76 4.29
N PHE A 63 3.81 7.81 3.69
CA PHE A 63 4.66 6.63 3.51
C PHE A 63 5.10 6.04 4.86
N LYS A 64 5.44 6.87 5.85
CA LYS A 64 5.82 6.40 7.18
C LYS A 64 4.67 5.65 7.88
N ARG A 65 3.43 6.16 7.76
CA ARG A 65 2.23 5.51 8.30
C ARG A 65 1.93 4.20 7.58
N ALA A 66 2.01 4.18 6.25
CA ALA A 66 1.85 2.98 5.44
C ALA A 66 2.86 1.88 5.84
N ARG A 67 4.15 2.22 5.99
CA ARG A 67 5.17 1.26 6.47
C ARG A 67 4.88 0.75 7.88
N ARG A 68 4.44 1.63 8.78
CA ARG A 68 4.07 1.23 10.16
C ARG A 68 2.90 0.26 10.15
N PHE A 69 1.90 0.47 9.28
CA PHE A 69 0.80 -0.46 9.10
C PHE A 69 1.30 -1.84 8.65
N ILE A 70 2.12 -1.92 7.61
CA ILE A 70 2.67 -3.19 7.10
C ILE A 70 3.44 -3.94 8.19
N LYS A 71 4.34 -3.25 8.92
CA LYS A 71 5.07 -3.88 10.04
C LYS A 71 4.16 -4.31 11.18
N GLY A 72 3.11 -3.54 11.47
CA GLY A 72 2.11 -3.89 12.46
C GLY A 72 1.31 -5.14 12.08
N ALA A 73 0.88 -5.24 10.82
CA ALA A 73 0.23 -6.42 10.28
C ALA A 73 1.14 -7.66 10.40
N SER A 74 2.41 -7.54 9.99
CA SER A 74 3.42 -8.61 10.13
C SER A 74 3.52 -9.10 11.58
N SER A 75 3.64 -8.20 12.55
CA SER A 75 3.74 -8.57 13.98
C SER A 75 2.51 -9.31 14.54
N LEU A 76 1.38 -9.27 13.83
CA LEU A 76 0.14 -9.97 14.18
C LEU A 76 -0.07 -11.24 13.34
N GLY A 77 0.89 -11.63 12.50
CA GLY A 77 0.78 -12.77 11.58
C GLY A 77 0.04 -12.43 10.28
N GLY A 78 0.01 -11.16 9.89
CA GLY A 78 -0.69 -10.66 8.70
C GLY A 78 -2.04 -10.01 9.01
N VAL A 79 -2.72 -9.58 7.95
CA VAL A 79 -4.01 -8.89 8.03
C VAL A 79 -4.94 -9.30 6.88
N LEU A 80 -6.23 -9.38 7.16
CA LEU A 80 -7.29 -9.67 6.19
C LEU A 80 -7.94 -8.38 5.66
N PRO A 81 -8.71 -8.43 4.54
CA PRO A 81 -9.37 -7.26 3.95
C PRO A 81 -10.21 -6.43 4.94
N GLU A 82 -10.83 -7.05 5.93
CA GLU A 82 -11.71 -6.37 6.91
C GLU A 82 -10.94 -5.39 7.82
N ALA A 83 -9.62 -5.60 7.96
CA ALA A 83 -8.73 -4.76 8.75
C ALA A 83 -7.86 -3.83 7.87
N GLN A 84 -8.26 -3.62 6.61
CA GLN A 84 -7.64 -2.65 5.72
C GLN A 84 -7.62 -1.25 6.36
N PRO A 85 -6.51 -0.48 6.24
CA PRO A 85 -6.44 0.85 6.83
C PRO A 85 -7.24 1.85 5.97
N LYS A 86 -7.63 2.97 6.59
CA LYS A 86 -8.02 4.15 5.84
C LYS A 86 -6.82 4.72 5.07
N SER A 87 -7.09 5.44 3.99
CA SER A 87 -6.09 6.23 3.25
C SER A 87 -5.21 7.08 4.17
N PHE A 88 -3.90 7.07 3.93
CA PHE A 88 -2.94 7.84 4.72
C PHE A 88 -2.72 9.22 4.08
N TYR A 89 -3.45 10.24 4.54
CA TYR A 89 -3.32 11.62 4.04
C TYR A 89 -2.12 12.36 4.64
N TYR A 90 -1.56 13.34 3.90
CA TYR A 90 -0.53 14.26 4.43
C TYR A 90 -1.06 15.07 5.62
N ARG A 91 -2.20 15.76 5.41
CA ARG A 91 -2.93 16.53 6.41
C ARG A 91 -4.41 16.54 6.05
N GLU A 92 -5.24 15.93 6.89
CA GLU A 92 -6.69 15.76 6.62
C GLU A 92 -7.44 17.10 6.55
N ASN A 93 -6.97 18.13 7.26
CA ASN A 93 -7.63 19.44 7.36
C ASN A 93 -6.99 20.52 6.48
N ASP A 94 -5.97 20.19 5.68
CA ASP A 94 -5.34 21.15 4.77
C ASP A 94 -5.94 21.00 3.38
N LYS A 95 -6.82 21.94 3.00
CA LYS A 95 -7.51 21.92 1.70
C LYS A 95 -6.55 21.89 0.51
N LYS A 96 -5.32 22.39 0.66
CA LYS A 96 -4.32 22.38 -0.41
C LYS A 96 -3.76 20.98 -0.68
N TYR A 97 -3.73 20.13 0.33
CA TYR A 97 -3.10 18.81 0.27
C TYR A 97 -4.07 17.66 0.61
N SER A 98 -5.37 17.94 0.65
CA SER A 98 -6.42 17.00 1.06
C SER A 98 -6.55 15.81 0.11
N SER A 99 -6.10 15.94 -1.14
CA SER A 99 -6.06 14.83 -2.11
C SER A 99 -4.79 13.98 -1.99
N ILE A 100 -3.74 14.47 -1.33
CA ILE A 100 -2.42 13.83 -1.29
C ILE A 100 -2.41 12.74 -0.23
N ARG A 101 -2.27 11.50 -0.70
CA ARG A 101 -2.36 10.31 0.14
C ARG A 101 -1.50 9.16 -0.37
N VAL A 102 -1.29 8.21 0.52
CA VAL A 102 -0.83 6.86 0.19
C VAL A 102 -1.93 5.89 0.62
N ASP A 103 -2.28 4.97 -0.26
CA ASP A 103 -3.32 3.97 -0.04
C ASP A 103 -2.70 2.57 0.03
N ILE A 104 -3.29 1.74 0.89
CA ILE A 104 -3.08 0.30 0.93
C ILE A 104 -4.48 -0.31 0.80
N GLU A 105 -4.72 -1.00 -0.32
CA GLU A 105 -5.95 -1.71 -0.59
C GLU A 105 -5.69 -3.22 -0.54
N ILE A 106 -6.48 -3.93 0.25
CA ILE A 106 -6.41 -5.39 0.40
C ILE A 106 -7.73 -5.93 -0.12
N HIS A 107 -7.70 -6.50 -1.31
CA HIS A 107 -8.92 -6.96 -2.00
C HIS A 107 -9.28 -8.39 -1.64
N ALA A 108 -8.30 -9.26 -1.37
CA ALA A 108 -8.53 -10.65 -0.99
C ALA A 108 -7.30 -11.27 -0.30
N GLY A 109 -7.56 -12.23 0.60
CA GLY A 109 -6.55 -13.08 1.22
C GLY A 109 -5.76 -12.42 2.35
N LEU A 110 -5.07 -13.25 3.13
CA LEU A 110 -4.14 -12.80 4.17
C LEU A 110 -2.94 -12.08 3.53
N THR A 111 -2.53 -10.95 4.10
CA THR A 111 -1.53 -10.06 3.49
C THR A 111 -0.59 -9.50 4.56
N PHE A 112 0.64 -9.18 4.13
CA PHE A 112 1.74 -8.68 4.97
C PHE A 112 2.08 -9.62 6.13
N ILE A 113 2.22 -10.91 5.83
CA ILE A 113 2.66 -11.91 6.79
C ILE A 113 4.19 -11.79 7.03
N PRO A 114 4.72 -12.23 8.19
CA PRO A 114 6.15 -12.36 8.38
C PRO A 114 6.79 -13.24 7.30
N VAL A 115 7.96 -12.85 6.78
CA VAL A 115 8.71 -13.62 5.79
C VAL A 115 8.98 -15.07 6.24
N GLU A 116 9.21 -15.29 7.54
CA GLU A 116 9.45 -16.58 8.18
C GLU A 116 8.27 -17.58 8.05
N GLN A 117 7.07 -17.12 7.68
CA GLN A 117 5.88 -17.97 7.52
C GLN A 117 5.70 -18.51 6.09
N VAL A 118 6.56 -18.15 5.13
CA VAL A 118 6.47 -18.58 3.72
C VAL A 118 7.50 -19.67 3.38
N GLU A 119 8.46 -19.91 4.27
CA GLU A 119 9.42 -21.03 4.23
C GLU A 119 8.81 -22.33 4.78
#